data_AF-A0A9J6PM43-F1
#
_entry.id   AF-A0A9J6PM43-F1
#
_cell.length_a   1.000
_cell.length_b   1.000
_cell.length_c   1.000
_cell.angle_alpha   90.00
_cell.angle_beta   90.00
_cell.angle_gamma   90.00
#
_symmetry.space_group_name_H-M   'P 1'
#
loop_
_entity.id
_entity.type
_entity.pdbx_description
1 polymer ?
#
loop_
_entity_poly.entity_id
_entity_poly.type
_entity_poly.pdbx_seq_one_letter_code
_entity_poly.pdbx_strand_id
1 'polypeptide(L)' 'MNGRDKTDAVAVLREMRSLAERLCAAPDPLLQGQAEVLRGRIDGLLSIAGDDIADLAGGAGFPGGGDERTS' A
#
# COMPACT_ATOMS: atom_id res chain seq x y z
N MET A 1 21.47 1.42 -8.13
CA MET A 1 20.23 1.15 -8.90
C MET A 1 19.24 2.25 -8.54
N ASN A 2 18.77 2.97 -9.56
CA ASN A 2 18.32 4.36 -9.47
C ASN A 2 16.91 4.49 -8.90
N GLY A 3 16.64 5.52 -8.09
CA GLY A 3 15.32 5.74 -7.47
C GLY A 3 14.14 5.83 -8.44
N ARG A 4 14.39 6.10 -9.74
CA ARG A 4 13.37 6.13 -10.80
C ARG A 4 12.83 4.73 -11.11
N ASP A 5 13.70 3.71 -11.13
CA ASP A 5 13.32 2.30 -11.39
C ASP A 5 12.50 1.73 -10.22
N LYS A 6 12.79 2.20 -8.99
CA LYS A 6 12.04 1.83 -7.78
C LYS A 6 10.63 2.40 -7.81
N THR A 7 10.46 3.67 -8.19
CA THR A 7 9.13 4.31 -8.28
C THR A 7 8.25 3.62 -9.32
N ASP A 8 8.84 3.21 -10.45
CA ASP A 8 8.12 2.49 -11.50
C ASP A 8 7.67 1.10 -11.03
N ALA A 9 8.53 0.38 -10.31
CA ALA A 9 8.19 -0.92 -9.71
C ALA A 9 7.06 -0.83 -8.68
N VAL A 10 7.04 0.20 -7.84
CA VAL A 10 5.95 0.43 -6.87
C VAL A 10 4.63 0.76 -7.58
N ALA A 11 4.67 1.55 -8.66
CA ALA A 11 3.49 1.84 -9.46
C ALA A 11 2.88 0.55 -10.06
N VAL A 12 3.73 -0.30 -10.64
CA VAL A 12 3.31 -1.62 -11.18
C VAL A 12 2.69 -2.49 -10.07
N LEU A 13 3.30 -2.55 -8.88
CA LEU A 13 2.75 -3.32 -7.77
C LEU A 13 1.37 -2.81 -7.34
N ARG A 14 1.14 -1.50 -7.35
CA ARG A 14 -0.18 -0.91 -7.04
C ARG A 14 -1.23 -1.27 -8.11
N GLU A 15 -0.88 -1.22 -9.39
CA GLU A 15 -1.77 -1.66 -10.45
C GLU A 15 -2.12 -3.15 -10.33
N MET A 16 -1.13 -3.99 -10.04
CA MET A 16 -1.33 -5.42 -9.79
C MET A 16 -2.23 -5.68 -8.58
N ARG A 17 -2.09 -4.89 -7.51
CA ARG A 17 -2.96 -4.97 -6.33
C ARG A 17 -4.42 -4.67 -6.70
N SER A 18 -4.65 -3.59 -7.46
CA SER A 18 -6.00 -3.22 -7.93
C SER A 18 -6.62 -4.31 -8.82
N LEU A 19 -5.82 -4.98 -9.64
CA LEU A 19 -6.29 -6.15 -10.40
C LEU A 19 -6.66 -7.32 -9.48
N ALA A 20 -5.81 -7.64 -8.50
CA ALA A 20 -6.07 -8.71 -7.54
C ALA A 20 -7.35 -8.45 -6.72
N GLU A 21 -7.58 -7.22 -6.28
CA GLU A 21 -8.81 -6.83 -5.58
C GLU A 21 -10.07 -7.03 -6.43
N ARG A 22 -10.01 -6.72 -7.74
CA ARG A 22 -11.12 -7.01 -8.66
C ARG A 22 -11.34 -8.51 -8.86
N LEU A 23 -10.29 -9.31 -8.88
CA LEU A 23 -10.38 -10.77 -9.01
C LEU A 23 -10.92 -11.42 -7.73
N CYS A 24 -10.63 -10.86 -6.56
CA CYS A 24 -11.24 -11.28 -5.29
C CYS A 24 -12.77 -11.09 -5.26
N ALA A 25 -13.30 -10.13 -6.02
CA ALA A 25 -14.74 -9.89 -6.15
C ALA A 25 -15.41 -10.79 -7.21
N ALA A 26 -14.66 -11.65 -7.90
CA ALA A 26 -15.20 -12.56 -8.89
C ALA A 26 -16.03 -13.69 -8.22
N PRO A 27 -17.10 -14.18 -8.86
CA PRO A 27 -17.95 -15.23 -8.31
C PRO A 27 -17.31 -16.63 -8.33
N ASP A 28 -16.14 -16.78 -8.95
CA ASP A 28 -15.42 -18.05 -9.03
C ASP A 28 -14.59 -18.27 -7.74
N PRO A 29 -14.90 -19.30 -6.93
CA PRO A 29 -14.22 -19.51 -5.64
C PRO A 29 -12.73 -19.85 -5.76
N LEU A 30 -12.33 -20.54 -6.83
CA LEU A 30 -10.93 -20.90 -7.05
C LEU A 30 -10.13 -19.64 -7.41
N LEU A 31 -10.69 -18.82 -8.29
CA LEU A 31 -10.12 -17.56 -8.73
C LEU A 31 -10.05 -16.55 -7.58
N GLN A 32 -11.06 -16.51 -6.71
CA GLN A 32 -11.05 -15.72 -5.48
C GLN A 32 -9.91 -16.13 -4.55
N GLY A 33 -9.77 -17.43 -4.24
CA GLY A 33 -8.70 -17.91 -3.34
C GLY A 33 -7.30 -17.62 -3.88
N GLN A 34 -7.11 -17.76 -5.20
CA GLN A 34 -5.84 -17.40 -5.84
C GLN A 34 -5.58 -15.89 -5.81
N ALA A 35 -6.61 -15.07 -6.01
CA ALA A 35 -6.52 -13.63 -5.95
C ALA A 35 -6.18 -13.12 -4.54
N GLU A 36 -6.74 -13.72 -3.49
CA GLU A 36 -6.43 -13.37 -2.10
C GLU A 36 -4.96 -13.65 -1.74
N VAL A 37 -4.44 -14.80 -2.16
CA VAL A 37 -3.01 -15.15 -1.98
C VAL A 37 -2.11 -14.20 -2.75
N LEU A 38 -2.47 -13.87 -3.99
CA LEU A 38 -1.72 -12.92 -4.81
C LEU A 38 -1.71 -11.52 -4.19
N ARG A 39 -2.87 -11.04 -3.70
CA ARG A 39 -2.99 -9.75 -3.01
C ARG A 39 -2.07 -9.67 -1.80
N GLY A 40 -2.09 -10.68 -0.92
CA GLY A 40 -1.22 -10.70 0.27
C GLY A 40 0.28 -10.66 -0.06
N ARG A 41 0.71 -11.28 -1.17
CA ARG A 41 2.11 -11.19 -1.63
C ARG A 41 2.46 -9.79 -2.12
N ILE A 42 1.55 -9.14 -2.87
CA ILE A 42 1.76 -7.78 -3.36
C ILE A 42 1.84 -6.79 -2.19
N ASP A 43 0.95 -6.92 -1.20
CA ASP A 43 0.98 -6.10 0.01
C ASP A 43 2.32 -6.25 0.75
N GLY A 44 2.84 -7.48 0.89
CA GLY A 44 4.17 -7.71 1.46
C GLY A 44 5.30 -7.05 0.67
N LEU A 45 5.24 -7.05 -0.66
CA LEU A 45 6.23 -6.40 -1.51
C LEU A 45 6.17 -4.87 -1.43
N LEU A 46 4.96 -4.29 -1.39
CA LEU A 46 4.74 -2.86 -1.17
C LEU A 46 5.28 -2.43 0.20
N SER A 47 5.08 -3.26 1.22
CA SER A 47 5.63 -3.04 2.55
C SER A 47 7.15 -2.99 2.57
N ILE A 48 7.81 -3.97 1.94
CA ILE A 48 9.28 -3.99 1.79
C ILE A 48 9.78 -2.77 1.00
N ALA A 49 9.00 -2.30 0.01
CA ALA A 49 9.35 -1.10 -0.75
C ALA A 49 9.22 0.20 0.07
N GLY A 50 8.53 0.16 1.21
CA GLY A 50 8.26 1.28 2.11
C GLY A 50 6.98 2.05 1.79
N ASP A 51 6.05 1.46 1.03
CA ASP A 51 4.85 2.14 0.55
C ASP A 51 3.81 2.37 1.67
N ASP A 52 3.74 1.47 2.66
CA ASP A 52 2.81 1.60 3.80
C ASP A 52 3.08 2.86 4.64
N ILE A 53 4.32 3.35 4.65
CA ILE A 53 4.71 4.58 5.35
C ILE A 53 4.29 5.82 4.56
N ALA A 54 4.24 5.76 3.23
CA ALA A 54 3.82 6.88 2.39
C ALA A 54 2.32 7.17 2.56
N ASP A 55 1.49 6.15 2.78
CA ASP A 55 0.06 6.29 3.05
C ASP A 55 -0.21 6.85 4.46
N LEU A 56 0.55 6.41 5.48
CA LEU A 56 0.52 6.96 6.85
C LEU A 56 1.02 8.41 6.93
N ALA A 57 2.03 8.78 6.15
CA ALA A 57 2.56 10.15 6.09
C ALA A 57 1.59 11.14 5.40
N GLY A 58 0.68 10.65 4.54
CA GLY A 58 -0.38 11.47 3.94
C GLY A 58 -1.60 11.71 4.85
N GLY A 59 -1.78 10.89 5.89
CA GLY A 59 -2.89 10.98 6.84
C GLY A 59 -2.57 11.70 8.17
N ALA A 60 -1.30 11.86 8.52
CA ALA A 60 -0.88 12.57 9.73
C ALA A 60 -0.70 14.07 9.46
N GLY A 61 -1.80 14.74 9.11
CA GLY A 61 -1.94 16.15 9.51
C GLY A 61 -1.91 16.19 11.02
N PHE A 62 -0.77 16.56 11.61
CA PHE A 62 -0.70 16.95 13.01
C PHE A 62 -1.74 18.06 13.23
N PRO A 63 -2.82 17.86 14.01
CA PRO A 63 -3.56 19.00 14.50
C PRO A 63 -2.64 19.74 15.48
N GLY A 64 -2.55 21.07 15.32
CA GLY A 64 -1.95 21.97 16.31
C GLY A 64 -2.54 21.73 17.71
N GLY A 65 -1.94 22.17 18.81
CA GLY A 65 -1.17 23.37 19.07
C GLY A 65 -1.53 23.78 20.51
N GLY A 66 -0.61 24.49 21.19
CA GLY A 66 -0.77 24.99 22.58
C GLY A 66 -0.47 23.92 23.64
N ASP A 67 0.22 24.19 24.74
CA ASP A 67 0.22 25.41 25.53
C ASP A 67 1.55 25.54 26.31
N GLU A 68 2.04 26.76 26.28
CA GLU A 68 3.07 27.36 27.12
C GLU A 68 2.77 27.15 28.60
N ARG A 69 3.66 26.47 29.36
CA ARG A 69 3.82 26.76 30.80
C ARG A 69 5.28 26.70 31.22
N THR A 70 5.86 27.90 31.22
CA THR A 70 6.79 28.34 32.25
C THR A 70 6.25 28.02 33.65
N SER A 71 7.00 27.26 34.45
CA SER A 71 7.20 27.43 35.90
C SER A 71 8.27 26.46 36.38
#